data_AF-A0A7N2MHR4-F1
#
_entry.id   AF-A0A7N2MHR4-F1
#
_cell.length_a   1.000
_cell.length_b   1.000
_cell.length_c   1.000
_cell.angle_alpha   90.00
_cell.angle_beta   90.00
_cell.angle_gamma   90.00
#
_symmetry.space_group_name_H-M   'P 1'
#
loop_
_entity.id
_entity.type
_entity.pdbx_description
1 polymer ?
#
loop_
_entity_poly.entity_id
_entity_poly.type
_entity_poly.pdbx_seq_one_letter_code
_entity_poly.pdbx_strand_id
1 'polypeptide(L)'
;MGWMAREPYAYWKGNPSVALIKQELMKCNVSDNQDWNASVYAQVATSITRPYVPYTPMYKIYIEGSAWSVSEKYILACDSVSSLVKPHYYDFFTRGLMPVHHCWLVRNDDKCKSIKFTVDWGNSHKQKVLTFKLIRPRKAVELCAETMACPAEGVQKKFFMESMENGPTYTSPCTMPHPYDPPSLQAFLQREEISIKQVEL
;
A
#
# COMPACT_ATOMS: atom_id res chain seq x y z
N MET A 1 4.36 16.84 10.90
CA MET A 1 5.37 17.09 9.84
C MET A 1 4.63 17.34 8.54
N GLY A 2 4.99 18.38 7.78
CA GLY A 2 4.35 18.66 6.50
C GLY A 2 4.67 17.59 5.46
N TRP A 3 3.74 17.30 4.55
CA TRP A 3 3.91 16.27 3.51
C TRP A 3 5.20 16.42 2.70
N MET A 4 5.53 17.65 2.33
CA MET A 4 6.70 17.98 1.50
C MET A 4 8.05 17.72 2.18
N ALA A 5 8.06 17.52 3.51
CA ALA A 5 9.24 17.22 4.30
C ALA A 5 9.41 15.70 4.56
N ARG A 6 8.56 14.86 3.95
CA ARG A 6 8.64 13.40 4.05
C ARG A 6 9.70 12.85 3.09
N GLU A 7 10.18 11.64 3.38
CA GLU A 7 11.22 10.99 2.60
C GLU A 7 10.70 10.61 1.21
N PRO A 8 11.35 11.02 0.11
CA PRO A 8 10.89 10.82 -1.26
C PRO A 8 11.11 9.38 -1.77
N TYR A 9 10.97 8.38 -0.90
CA TYR A 9 11.13 6.96 -1.18
C TYR A 9 9.82 6.19 -1.00
N ALA A 10 9.69 5.08 -1.74
CA ALA A 10 8.67 4.09 -1.49
C ALA A 10 9.06 3.17 -0.34
N TYR A 11 8.10 2.84 0.51
CA TYR A 11 8.33 2.02 1.69
C TYR A 11 7.40 0.81 1.72
N TRP A 12 7.97 -0.35 2.04
CA TRP A 12 7.22 -1.55 2.38
C TRP A 12 7.83 -2.27 3.58
N LYS A 13 6.97 -2.84 4.41
CA LYS A 13 7.36 -3.76 5.46
C LYS A 13 6.31 -4.86 5.62
N GLY A 14 6.76 -6.10 5.73
CA GLY A 14 5.86 -7.23 5.97
C GLY A 14 6.58 -8.57 5.98
N ASN A 15 5.82 -9.65 6.21
CA ASN A 15 6.36 -11.01 6.15
C ASN A 15 6.42 -11.48 4.68
N PRO A 16 7.62 -11.69 4.09
CA PRO A 16 7.74 -12.15 2.71
C PRO A 16 7.46 -13.66 2.56
N SER A 17 7.54 -14.45 3.63
CA SER A 17 7.40 -15.91 3.56
C SER A 17 5.99 -16.38 3.23
N VAL A 18 4.98 -15.51 3.33
CA VAL A 18 3.56 -15.86 3.14
C VAL A 18 3.13 -15.91 1.67
N ALA A 19 3.90 -15.32 0.74
CA ALA A 19 3.55 -15.28 -0.68
C ALA A 19 4.75 -15.03 -1.58
N LEU A 20 4.79 -15.69 -2.75
CA LEU A 20 5.84 -15.52 -3.75
C LEU A 20 5.97 -14.06 -4.22
N ILE A 21 4.85 -13.37 -4.44
CA ILE A 21 4.85 -11.97 -4.89
C ILE A 21 5.57 -11.03 -3.89
N LYS A 22 5.49 -11.33 -2.59
CA LYS A 22 6.20 -10.57 -1.55
C LYS A 22 7.68 -10.92 -1.51
N GLN A 23 8.06 -12.17 -1.78
CA GLN A 23 9.47 -12.55 -1.94
C GLN A 23 10.10 -11.83 -3.14
N GLU A 24 9.36 -11.68 -4.23
CA GLU A 24 9.82 -10.91 -5.39
C GLU A 24 10.00 -9.43 -5.07
N LEU A 25 9.09 -8.83 -4.28
CA LEU A 25 9.22 -7.43 -3.86
C LEU A 25 10.53 -7.17 -3.07
N MET A 26 11.02 -8.16 -2.31
CA MET A 26 12.30 -8.04 -1.61
C MET A 26 13.48 -7.77 -2.54
N LYS A 27 13.39 -8.18 -3.82
CA LYS A 27 14.42 -7.93 -4.84
C LYS A 27 14.46 -6.48 -5.30
N CYS A 28 13.45 -5.66 -4.96
CA CYS A 28 13.42 -4.25 -5.26
C CYS A 28 14.15 -3.38 -4.22
N ASN A 29 14.78 -3.98 -3.21
CA ASN A 29 15.61 -3.23 -2.27
C ASN A 29 16.89 -2.72 -2.95
N VAL A 30 17.53 -1.70 -2.37
CA VAL A 30 18.77 -1.13 -2.90
C VAL A 30 19.89 -2.18 -2.96
N SER A 31 20.67 -2.13 -4.03
CA SER A 31 21.89 -2.92 -4.24
C SER A 31 23.02 -2.00 -4.68
N ASP A 32 24.28 -2.46 -4.65
CA ASP A 32 25.46 -1.63 -4.97
C ASP A 32 25.39 -0.93 -6.33
N ASN A 33 24.68 -1.53 -7.30
CA ASN A 33 24.60 -1.03 -8.67
C ASN A 33 23.21 -0.51 -9.05
N GLN A 34 22.19 -0.67 -8.19
CA GLN A 34 20.80 -0.40 -8.57
C GLN A 34 19.99 0.09 -7.36
N ASP A 35 19.43 1.30 -7.49
CA ASP A 35 18.45 1.86 -6.57
C ASP A 35 17.09 2.05 -7.27
N TRP A 36 16.08 1.35 -6.75
CA TRP A 36 14.69 1.41 -7.21
C TRP A 36 13.87 2.51 -6.52
N ASN A 37 14.50 3.35 -5.69
CA ASN A 37 13.85 4.33 -4.83
C ASN A 37 12.82 3.69 -3.88
N ALA A 38 13.14 2.48 -3.41
CA ALA A 38 12.27 1.67 -2.57
C ALA A 38 13.04 1.06 -1.39
N SER A 39 12.52 1.25 -0.19
CA SER A 39 13.02 0.64 1.05
C SER A 39 12.06 -0.49 1.46
N VAL A 40 12.51 -1.73 1.31
CA VAL A 40 11.70 -2.94 1.51
C VAL A 40 12.27 -3.76 2.67
N TYR A 41 11.49 -3.94 3.73
CA TYR A 41 11.93 -4.60 4.96
C TYR A 41 11.13 -5.87 5.27
N ALA A 42 11.84 -6.97 5.55
CA ALA A 42 11.22 -8.18 6.05
C ALA A 42 10.87 -8.04 7.54
N GLN A 43 9.62 -8.34 7.91
CA GLN A 43 9.19 -8.44 9.29
C GLN A 43 9.30 -9.89 9.76
N VAL A 44 10.24 -10.15 10.67
CA VAL A 44 10.47 -11.47 11.27
C VAL A 44 9.60 -11.63 12.52
N ALA A 45 8.91 -12.77 12.64
CA ALA A 45 7.88 -13.04 13.67
C ALA A 45 8.35 -12.87 15.13
N THR A 46 9.65 -12.99 15.40
CA THR A 46 10.23 -12.91 16.74
C THR A 46 10.59 -11.50 17.20
N SER A 47 10.50 -10.50 16.32
CA SER A 47 10.88 -9.12 16.60
C SER A 47 9.73 -8.16 16.27
N ILE A 48 8.87 -7.88 17.26
CA ILE A 48 8.00 -6.69 17.27
C ILE A 48 8.85 -5.42 17.52
N THR A 49 10.18 -5.55 17.62
CA THR A 49 11.07 -4.40 17.58
C THR A 49 10.90 -3.69 16.25
N ARG A 50 10.39 -2.46 16.33
CA ARG A 50 10.46 -1.48 15.24
C ARG A 50 11.87 -1.56 14.62
N PRO A 51 12.06 -1.80 13.31
CA PRO A 51 13.04 -0.98 12.64
C PRO A 51 12.51 0.44 12.85
N TYR A 52 13.14 1.18 13.76
CA TYR A 52 12.85 2.60 13.95
C TYR A 52 13.10 3.25 12.59
N VAL A 53 12.03 3.62 11.90
CA VAL A 53 12.14 4.41 10.67
C VAL A 53 12.06 5.86 11.16
N PRO A 54 13.18 6.61 11.21
CA PRO A 54 13.19 7.98 11.74
C PRO A 54 12.40 8.96 10.87
N TYR A 55 11.90 8.51 9.72
CA TYR A 55 11.26 9.30 8.69
C TYR A 55 9.90 8.73 8.31
N THR A 56 9.01 9.62 7.85
CA THR A 56 7.74 9.22 7.25
C THR A 56 7.91 9.18 5.73
N PRO A 57 7.60 8.06 5.05
CA PRO A 57 7.80 7.93 3.60
C PRO A 57 6.70 8.64 2.80
N MET A 58 7.06 9.12 1.60
CA MET A 58 6.14 9.72 0.65
C MET A 58 5.29 8.68 -0.10
N TYR A 59 5.76 7.44 -0.22
CA TYR A 59 5.01 6.40 -0.90
C TYR A 59 4.97 5.15 -0.02
N LYS A 60 3.80 4.53 0.09
CA LYS A 60 3.63 3.26 0.79
C LYS A 60 3.13 2.22 -0.21
N ILE A 61 3.86 1.13 -0.29
CA ILE A 61 3.57 0.05 -1.23
C ILE A 61 2.54 -0.87 -0.59
N TYR A 62 1.44 -1.10 -1.30
CA TYR A 62 0.52 -2.19 -1.01
C TYR A 62 0.83 -3.37 -1.94
N ILE A 63 0.85 -4.56 -1.36
CA ILE A 63 1.03 -5.81 -2.10
C ILE A 63 0.28 -6.94 -1.38
N GLU A 64 -0.37 -7.78 -2.18
CA GLU A 64 -1.13 -8.93 -1.72
C GLU A 64 -0.23 -10.00 -1.11
N GLY A 65 -0.85 -10.89 -0.32
CA GLY A 65 -0.22 -12.09 0.22
C GLY A 65 -0.74 -13.33 -0.50
N SER A 66 -1.06 -14.38 0.26
CA SER A 66 -1.77 -15.55 -0.28
C SER A 66 -3.22 -15.19 -0.67
N ALA A 67 -3.76 -14.08 -0.15
CA ALA A 67 -5.00 -13.43 -0.54
C ALA A 67 -4.84 -11.89 -0.43
N TRP A 68 -5.95 -11.14 -0.34
CA TRP A 68 -5.92 -9.70 -0.01
C TRP A 68 -5.14 -9.45 1.29
N SER A 69 -4.49 -8.30 1.41
CA SER A 69 -3.74 -7.96 2.63
C SER A 69 -4.46 -6.89 3.44
N VAL A 70 -4.69 -7.19 4.73
CA VAL A 70 -5.24 -6.25 5.72
C VAL A 70 -4.45 -4.96 5.90
N SER A 71 -3.21 -4.93 5.39
CA SER A 71 -2.33 -3.76 5.45
C SER A 71 -2.86 -2.57 4.65
N GLU A 72 -3.74 -2.79 3.66
CA GLU A 72 -4.23 -1.75 2.76
C GLU A 72 -4.90 -0.59 3.49
N LYS A 73 -5.85 -0.89 4.38
CA LYS A 73 -6.58 0.13 5.15
C LYS A 73 -5.64 1.02 5.98
N TYR A 74 -4.56 0.46 6.49
CA TYR A 74 -3.55 1.21 7.25
C TYR A 74 -2.69 2.06 6.32
N ILE A 75 -2.32 1.54 5.14
CA ILE A 75 -1.58 2.31 4.12
C ILE A 75 -2.38 3.54 3.69
N LEU A 76 -3.67 3.36 3.39
CA LEU A 76 -4.58 4.45 3.00
C LEU A 76 -4.74 5.51 4.11
N ALA A 77 -4.62 5.12 5.38
CA ALA A 77 -4.72 6.04 6.51
C ALA A 77 -3.45 6.89 6.74
N CYS A 78 -2.30 6.52 6.16
CA CYS A 78 -1.01 7.11 6.52
C CYS A 78 -0.72 8.50 5.90
N ASP A 79 -1.70 9.10 5.20
CA ASP A 79 -1.51 10.32 4.38
C ASP A 79 -0.32 10.21 3.41
N SER A 80 0.14 8.98 3.14
CA SER A 80 1.14 8.65 2.14
C SER A 80 0.48 8.33 0.82
N VAL A 81 1.21 8.51 -0.29
CA VAL A 81 0.72 8.07 -1.59
C VAL A 81 0.68 6.55 -1.58
N SER A 82 -0.50 6.00 -1.86
CA SER A 82 -0.71 4.56 -1.88
C SER A 82 -0.28 4.02 -3.24
N SER A 83 0.85 3.32 -3.28
CA SER A 83 1.35 2.63 -4.48
C SER A 83 0.89 1.18 -4.44
N LEU A 84 -0.19 0.86 -5.14
CA LEU A 84 -0.82 -0.46 -5.13
C LEU A 84 -0.22 -1.31 -6.24
N VAL A 85 0.51 -2.38 -5.88
CA VAL A 85 0.82 -3.45 -6.83
C VAL A 85 -0.51 -4.03 -7.30
N LYS A 86 -0.74 -4.01 -8.61
CA LYS A 86 -2.02 -4.31 -9.25
C LYS A 86 -2.72 -5.50 -8.57
N PRO A 87 -3.80 -5.26 -7.81
CA PRO A 87 -4.42 -6.30 -7.00
C PRO A 87 -5.20 -7.28 -7.87
N HIS A 88 -5.26 -8.54 -7.42
CA HIS A 88 -6.15 -9.56 -7.95
C HIS A 88 -7.45 -9.62 -7.15
N TYR A 89 -7.40 -9.31 -5.86
CA TYR A 89 -8.54 -9.34 -4.95
C TYR A 89 -9.13 -7.94 -4.78
N TYR A 90 -10.41 -7.79 -5.14
CA TYR A 90 -11.17 -6.55 -4.97
C TYR A 90 -12.08 -6.64 -3.76
N ASP A 91 -11.61 -6.09 -2.64
CA ASP A 91 -12.39 -5.86 -1.42
C ASP A 91 -13.28 -4.60 -1.53
N PHE A 92 -13.94 -4.24 -0.45
CA PHE A 92 -14.85 -3.09 -0.45
C PHE A 92 -14.13 -1.73 -0.53
N PHE A 93 -12.86 -1.62 -0.13
CA PHE A 93 -12.08 -0.38 -0.23
C PHE A 93 -11.51 -0.20 -1.63
N THR A 94 -10.86 -1.23 -2.17
CA THR A 94 -10.22 -1.24 -3.50
C THR A 94 -11.17 -0.92 -4.64
N ARG A 95 -12.42 -1.39 -4.59
CA ARG A 95 -13.44 -1.13 -5.64
C ARG A 95 -13.77 0.34 -5.85
N GLY A 96 -13.50 1.19 -4.85
CA GLY A 96 -13.72 2.64 -4.93
C GLY A 96 -12.45 3.44 -5.23
N LEU A 97 -11.29 2.79 -5.28
CA LEU A 97 -10.03 3.47 -5.55
C LEU A 97 -9.91 3.75 -7.05
N MET A 98 -9.72 5.02 -7.40
CA MET A 98 -9.46 5.41 -8.78
C MET A 98 -7.96 5.64 -8.94
N PRO A 99 -7.30 4.99 -9.91
CA PRO A 99 -5.92 5.27 -10.27
C PRO A 99 -5.74 6.76 -10.57
N VAL A 100 -4.61 7.33 -10.16
CA VAL A 100 -4.24 8.73 -10.42
C VAL A 100 -5.21 9.74 -9.75
N HIS A 101 -6.02 9.26 -8.80
CA HIS A 101 -6.90 10.08 -7.97
C HIS A 101 -6.84 9.68 -6.49
N HIS A 102 -6.82 8.37 -6.21
CA HIS A 102 -6.75 7.84 -4.85
C HIS A 102 -5.48 7.02 -4.61
N CYS A 103 -4.94 6.42 -5.67
CA CYS A 103 -3.78 5.55 -5.61
C CYS A 103 -2.97 5.60 -6.90
N TRP A 104 -1.74 5.10 -6.84
CA TRP A 104 -0.91 4.84 -8.00
C TRP A 104 -0.79 3.33 -8.23
N LEU A 105 -1.05 2.87 -9.45
CA LEU A 105 -0.92 1.45 -9.78
C LEU A 105 0.51 1.09 -10.16
N VAL A 106 1.03 0.05 -9.52
CA VAL A 106 2.32 -0.55 -9.79
C VAL A 106 2.09 -1.85 -10.55
N ARG A 107 2.79 -2.04 -11.64
CA ARG A 107 2.73 -3.26 -12.45
C ARG A 107 3.27 -4.45 -11.67
N ASN A 108 2.65 -5.62 -11.80
CA ASN A 108 3.13 -6.81 -11.12
C ASN A 108 4.32 -7.46 -11.86
N ASP A 109 4.30 -7.51 -13.19
CA ASP A 109 5.34 -8.15 -14.01
C ASP A 109 6.71 -7.46 -13.92
N ASP A 110 6.75 -6.12 -13.91
CA ASP A 110 7.99 -5.33 -13.77
C ASP A 110 7.91 -4.36 -12.58
N LYS A 111 7.58 -4.93 -11.41
CA LYS A 111 7.28 -4.20 -10.18
C LYS A 111 8.36 -3.22 -9.74
N CYS A 112 9.64 -3.61 -9.77
CA CYS A 112 10.72 -2.71 -9.30
C CYS A 112 10.88 -1.48 -10.20
N LYS A 113 10.85 -1.66 -11.53
CA LYS A 113 10.89 -0.52 -12.47
C LYS A 113 9.65 0.35 -12.35
N SER A 114 8.49 -0.28 -12.21
CA SER A 114 7.22 0.45 -12.04
C SER A 114 7.19 1.26 -10.74
N ILE A 115 7.73 0.73 -9.63
CA ILE A 115 7.93 1.48 -8.38
C ILE A 115 8.86 2.65 -8.60
N LYS A 116 10.02 2.42 -9.23
CA LYS A 116 11.00 3.48 -9.50
C LYS A 116 10.39 4.62 -10.32
N PHE A 117 9.70 4.29 -11.41
CA PHE A 117 9.00 5.27 -12.23
C PHE A 117 7.97 6.07 -11.42
N THR A 118 7.18 5.38 -10.60
CA THR A 118 6.18 6.01 -9.72
C THR A 118 6.82 7.05 -8.81
N VAL A 119 7.94 6.69 -8.18
CA VAL A 119 8.65 7.56 -7.23
C VAL A 119 9.33 8.71 -7.95
N ASP A 120 10.01 8.46 -9.07
CA ASP A 120 10.71 9.49 -9.87
C ASP A 120 9.72 10.51 -10.46
N TRP A 121 8.62 10.02 -11.03
CA TRP A 121 7.56 10.88 -11.55
C TRP A 121 6.89 11.67 -10.42
N GLY A 122 6.59 11.02 -9.30
CA GLY A 122 5.94 11.69 -8.18
C GLY A 122 6.83 12.76 -7.52
N ASN A 123 8.12 12.50 -7.44
CA ASN A 123 9.11 13.44 -6.89
C ASN A 123 9.33 14.66 -7.79
N SER A 124 9.21 14.49 -9.11
CA SER A 124 9.24 15.60 -10.08
C SER A 124 7.89 16.35 -10.18
N HIS A 125 6.78 15.70 -9.80
CA HIS A 125 5.41 16.26 -9.89
C HIS A 125 4.69 16.36 -8.54
N LYS A 126 5.39 16.79 -7.48
CA LYS A 126 4.85 16.83 -6.10
C LYS A 126 3.47 17.49 -5.96
N GLN A 127 3.19 18.53 -6.75
CA GLN A 127 1.88 19.21 -6.75
C GLN A 127 0.75 18.34 -7.30
N LYS A 128 1.01 17.54 -8.34
CA LYS A 128 0.03 16.56 -8.86
C LYS A 128 -0.13 15.40 -7.87
N VAL A 129 0.95 14.95 -7.25
CA VAL A 129 0.89 13.89 -6.24
C VAL A 129 0.02 14.27 -5.04
N LEU A 130 0.01 15.56 -4.65
CA LEU A 130 -0.85 16.07 -3.59
C LEU A 130 -2.35 15.88 -3.90
N THR A 131 -2.74 15.80 -5.17
CA THR A 131 -4.15 15.56 -5.54
C THR A 131 -4.56 14.10 -5.40
N PHE A 132 -3.61 13.17 -5.23
CA PHE A 132 -3.90 11.74 -5.07
C PHE A 132 -4.28 11.35 -3.64
N LYS A 133 -4.25 12.32 -2.72
CA LYS A 133 -4.42 12.07 -1.29
C LYS A 133 -5.89 11.95 -0.92
N LEU A 134 -6.20 10.91 -0.16
CA LEU A 134 -7.49 10.82 0.52
C LEU A 134 -7.63 11.96 1.53
N ILE A 135 -8.81 12.58 1.56
CA ILE A 135 -9.09 13.68 2.49
C ILE A 135 -9.13 13.12 3.91
N ARG A 136 -8.12 13.47 4.73
CA ARG A 136 -8.13 13.18 6.16
C ARG A 136 -9.06 14.17 6.87
N PRO A 137 -10.09 13.71 7.61
CA PRO A 137 -10.89 14.59 8.45
C PRO A 137 -10.00 15.34 9.45
N ARG A 138 -10.28 16.62 9.72
CA ARG A 138 -9.41 17.49 10.56
C ARG A 138 -9.16 16.95 11.97
N LYS A 139 -10.04 16.10 12.50
CA LYS A 139 -9.93 15.49 13.83
C LYS A 139 -9.46 14.02 13.82
N ALA A 140 -9.17 13.46 12.64
CA ALA A 140 -8.77 12.07 12.53
C ALA A 140 -7.29 11.91 12.92
N VAL A 141 -7.03 10.93 13.77
CA VAL A 141 -5.68 10.52 14.17
C VAL A 141 -5.21 9.42 13.22
N GLU A 142 -3.96 9.52 12.74
CA GLU A 142 -3.35 8.49 11.91
C GLU A 142 -3.13 7.21 12.71
N LEU A 143 -3.72 6.13 12.24
CA LEU A 143 -3.64 4.83 12.88
C LEU A 143 -2.69 3.94 12.08
N CYS A 144 -1.48 3.73 12.58
CA CYS A 144 -0.62 2.65 12.13
C CYS A 144 -0.78 1.47 13.10
N ALA A 145 -0.90 0.24 12.56
CA ALA A 145 -1.06 -0.96 13.37
C ALA A 145 0.04 -1.07 14.45
N GLU A 146 1.27 -0.67 14.12
CA GLU A 146 2.41 -0.64 15.01
C GLU A 146 2.29 0.41 16.11
N THR A 147 1.69 1.57 15.82
CA THR A 147 1.49 2.63 16.83
C THR A 147 0.47 2.22 17.88
N MET A 148 -0.49 1.36 17.54
CA MET A 148 -1.44 0.80 18.51
C MET A 148 -0.88 -0.42 19.25
N ALA A 149 -0.25 -1.36 18.52
CA ALA A 149 0.15 -2.64 19.08
C ALA A 149 1.46 -2.60 19.86
N CYS A 150 2.44 -1.77 19.47
CA CYS A 150 3.74 -1.68 20.17
C CYS A 150 3.66 -1.17 21.62
N PRO A 151 2.90 -0.11 21.95
CA PRO A 151 2.80 0.38 23.33
C PRO A 151 1.78 -0.39 24.18
N ALA A 152 1.02 -1.33 23.59
CA ALA A 152 0.05 -2.10 24.33
C ALA A 152 0.75 -3.11 25.25
N GLU A 153 0.26 -3.22 26.49
CA GLU A 153 0.75 -4.17 27.49
C GLU A 153 -0.38 -5.10 27.98
N GLY A 154 0.01 -6.18 28.65
CA GLY A 154 -0.92 -7.11 29.30
C GLY A 154 -2.03 -7.64 28.37
N VAL A 155 -3.27 -7.56 28.84
CA VAL A 155 -4.45 -8.08 28.15
C VAL A 155 -4.72 -7.36 26.83
N GLN A 156 -4.41 -6.06 26.74
CA GLN A 156 -4.59 -5.29 25.52
C GLN A 156 -3.65 -5.77 24.41
N LYS A 157 -2.38 -6.04 24.75
CA LYS A 157 -1.44 -6.66 23.82
C LYS A 157 -1.93 -8.03 23.35
N LYS A 158 -2.42 -8.85 24.29
CA LYS A 158 -2.97 -10.17 23.98
C LYS A 158 -4.13 -10.08 22.99
N PHE A 159 -5.11 -9.21 23.22
CA PHE A 159 -6.23 -9.02 22.28
C PHE A 159 -5.80 -8.48 20.93
N PHE A 160 -4.85 -7.54 20.87
CA PHE A 160 -4.32 -7.08 19.59
C PHE A 160 -3.63 -8.22 18.82
N MET A 161 -2.84 -9.05 19.50
CA MET A 161 -2.16 -10.20 18.89
C MET A 161 -3.15 -11.29 18.46
N GLU A 162 -4.17 -11.58 19.26
CA GLU A 162 -5.24 -12.55 18.92
C GLU A 162 -6.13 -12.05 17.78
N SER A 163 -6.30 -10.74 17.65
CA SER A 163 -7.03 -10.11 16.55
C SER A 163 -6.17 -9.92 15.30
N MET A 164 -4.87 -10.24 15.33
CA MET A 164 -4.06 -10.24 14.13
C MET A 164 -4.52 -11.38 13.22
N GLU A 165 -4.88 -11.00 11.99
CA GLU A 165 -5.31 -11.94 10.97
C GLU A 165 -4.12 -12.83 10.57
N ASN A 166 -4.13 -14.10 11.01
CA ASN A 166 -3.01 -15.04 10.88
C ASN A 166 -2.83 -15.64 9.48
N GLY A 167 -3.46 -15.05 8.47
CA GLY A 167 -3.43 -15.50 7.09
C GLY A 167 -4.84 -15.81 6.56
N PRO A 168 -4.96 -16.03 5.25
CA PRO A 168 -6.24 -16.35 4.66
C PRO A 168 -6.72 -17.73 5.09
N THR A 169 -8.03 -17.84 5.29
CA THR A 169 -8.70 -19.15 5.35
C THR A 169 -8.73 -19.73 3.93
N TYR A 170 -8.52 -21.03 3.75
CA TYR A 170 -8.49 -21.72 2.44
C TYR A 170 -9.82 -21.71 1.67
N THR A 171 -10.85 -21.04 2.20
CA THR A 171 -12.12 -20.82 1.53
C THR A 171 -11.99 -19.59 0.63
N SER A 172 -12.21 -19.76 -0.67
CA SER A 172 -12.36 -18.63 -1.59
C SER A 172 -13.38 -17.65 -1.00
N PRO A 173 -13.10 -16.34 -0.94
CA PRO A 173 -14.12 -15.37 -0.57
C PRO A 173 -15.32 -15.59 -1.48
N CYS A 174 -16.52 -15.47 -0.90
CA CYS A 174 -17.72 -15.41 -1.71
C CYS A 174 -17.57 -14.29 -2.76
N THR A 175 -18.07 -14.51 -3.97
CA THR A 175 -18.03 -13.47 -5.01
C THR A 175 -18.96 -12.34 -4.58
N MET A 176 -18.38 -11.28 -4.00
CA MET A 176 -19.14 -10.08 -3.68
C MET A 176 -19.62 -9.44 -5.00
N PRO A 177 -20.94 -9.28 -5.20
CA PRO A 177 -21.46 -8.62 -6.40
C PRO A 177 -20.89 -7.21 -6.50
N HIS A 178 -20.73 -6.72 -7.73
CA HIS A 178 -20.22 -5.38 -7.96
C HIS A 178 -21.22 -4.35 -7.41
N PRO A 179 -20.78 -3.28 -6.71
CA PRO A 179 -21.71 -2.32 -6.10
C PRO A 179 -22.38 -1.41 -7.12
N TYR A 180 -21.90 -1.41 -8.37
CA TYR A 180 -22.43 -0.60 -9.47
C TYR A 180 -23.21 -1.46 -10.46
N ASP A 181 -24.30 -0.91 -10.99
CA ASP A 181 -25.02 -1.45 -12.15
C ASP A 181 -24.10 -1.50 -13.39
N PRO A 182 -24.40 -2.35 -14.40
CA PRO A 182 -23.49 -2.57 -15.53
C PRO A 182 -23.08 -1.29 -16.29
N PRO A 183 -23.99 -0.34 -16.58
CA PRO A 183 -23.60 0.96 -17.15
C PRO A 183 -22.61 1.75 -16.29
N SER A 184 -22.88 1.88 -14.99
CA SER A 184 -22.01 2.59 -14.05
C SER A 184 -20.64 1.93 -13.93
N LEU A 185 -20.58 0.60 -13.95
CA LEU A 185 -19.31 -0.15 -13.98
C LEU A 185 -18.51 0.13 -15.25
N GLN A 186 -19.15 0.13 -16.43
CA GLN A 186 -18.44 0.45 -17.68
C GLN A 186 -17.88 1.87 -17.67
N ALA A 187 -18.66 2.85 -17.19
CA ALA A 187 -18.20 4.23 -17.07
C ALA A 187 -17.00 4.35 -16.10
N PHE A 188 -17.03 3.61 -14.99
CA PHE A 188 -15.91 3.54 -14.05
C PHE A 188 -14.65 2.97 -14.72
N LEU A 189 -14.75 1.80 -15.37
CA LEU A 189 -13.62 1.15 -16.04
C LEU A 189 -13.01 2.02 -17.15
N GLN A 190 -13.86 2.69 -17.93
CA GLN A 190 -13.40 3.65 -18.95
C GLN A 190 -12.62 4.81 -18.32
N ARG A 191 -13.12 5.36 -17.21
CA ARG A 191 -12.45 6.43 -16.48
C ARG A 191 -11.11 5.98 -15.89
N GLU A 192 -11.04 4.77 -15.36
CA GLU A 192 -9.78 4.18 -14.89
C GLU A 192 -8.76 4.08 -16.02
N GLU A 193 -9.16 3.54 -17.19
CA GLU A 193 -8.27 3.39 -18.35
C GLU A 193 -7.75 4.75 -18.86
N ILE A 194 -8.62 5.76 -18.93
CA ILE A 194 -8.24 7.12 -19.31
C ILE A 194 -7.24 7.71 -18.32
N SER A 195 -7.47 7.51 -17.01
CA SER A 195 -6.60 8.05 -15.96
C SER A 195 -5.21 7.42 -16.02
N ILE A 196 -5.12 6.10 -16.24
CA ILE A 196 -3.83 5.39 -16.38
C ILE A 196 -3.04 5.92 -17.58
N LYS A 197 -3.68 6.11 -18.74
CA LYS A 197 -3.01 6.63 -19.95
C LYS A 197 -2.40 8.02 -19.78
N GLN A 198 -2.88 8.83 -18.83
CA GLN A 198 -2.34 10.18 -18.59
C GLN A 198 -0.93 10.19 -17.98
N VAL A 199 -0.50 9.09 -17.37
CA VAL A 199 0.80 8.98 -16.67
C VAL A 199 1.74 7.95 -17.28
N GLU A 200 1.29 7.20 -18.29
CA GLU A 200 2.13 6.29 -19.08
C GLU A 200 2.77 6.96 -20.33
N LEU A 201 2.51 8.25 -20.56
CA LEU A 201 3.05 9.07 -21.67
C LEU A 201 4.41 9.72 -21.34
#